data_AF-A0A392NVQ2-F1
#
_entry.id   AF-A0A392NVQ2-F1
#
_cell.length_a   1.000
_cell.length_b   1.000
_cell.length_c   1.000
_cell.angle_alpha   90.00
_cell.angle_beta   90.00
_cell.angle_gamma   90.00
#
_symmetry.space_group_name_H-M   'P 1'
#
loop_
_entity.id
_entity.type
_entity.pdbx_description
1 polymer ?
#
loop_
_entity_poly.entity_id
_entity_poly.type
_entity_poly.pdbx_seq_one_letter_code
_entity_poly.pdbx_strand_id
1 'polypeptide(L)'
;MLHVKTRFLLTVGVAKLAGITKTHVSLNWLVAQGNVVPIPGAKSPEQAEEFKGALGWRLTDEEVTELRSLASKIKSVIGFPVEKL
;
A
#
# COMPACT_ATOMS: atom_id res chain seq x y z
N MET A 1 -1.95 -21.66 5.73
CA MET A 1 -1.25 -20.35 5.72
C MET A 1 -1.29 -19.73 4.32
N LEU A 2 -2.48 -19.44 3.80
CA LEU A 2 -2.66 -18.87 2.43
C LEU A 2 -3.86 -17.91 2.34
N HIS A 3 -4.45 -17.53 3.47
CA HIS A 3 -5.77 -16.86 3.51
C HIS A 3 -5.74 -15.38 3.93
N VAL A 4 -4.55 -14.80 4.16
CA VAL A 4 -4.42 -13.39 4.62
C VAL A 4 -3.94 -12.45 3.50
N LYS A 5 -3.30 -12.96 2.44
CA LYS A 5 -2.69 -12.12 1.39
C LYS A 5 -3.68 -11.55 0.35
N THR A 6 -4.90 -12.08 0.28
CA THR A 6 -5.87 -11.75 -0.80
C THR A 6 -6.94 -10.75 -0.35
N ARG A 7 -7.09 -10.48 0.96
CA ARG A 7 -8.20 -9.67 1.50
C ARG A 7 -7.87 -8.20 1.78
N PHE A 8 -6.72 -7.70 1.31
CA PHE A 8 -6.38 -6.29 1.48
C PHE A 8 -6.82 -5.42 0.28
N LEU A 9 -7.06 -6.02 -0.89
CA LEU A 9 -7.36 -5.26 -2.12
C LEU A 9 -8.81 -5.31 -2.57
N LEU A 10 -9.58 -6.31 -2.14
CA LEU A 10 -10.97 -6.45 -2.55
C LEU A 10 -11.91 -5.58 -1.71
N THR A 11 -11.43 -5.00 -0.61
CA THR A 11 -12.28 -4.28 0.35
C THR A 11 -12.32 -2.78 0.08
N VAL A 12 -11.23 -2.17 -0.38
CA VAL A 12 -11.22 -0.75 -0.77
C VAL A 12 -11.54 -0.67 -2.25
N GLY A 13 -12.61 0.05 -2.61
CA GLY A 13 -13.06 0.25 -4.00
C GLY A 13 -12.04 0.90 -4.95
N VAL A 14 -10.83 1.19 -4.48
CA VAL A 14 -9.71 1.83 -5.20
C VAL A 14 -9.19 0.96 -6.36
N ALA A 15 -9.18 -0.36 -6.22
CA ALA A 15 -8.64 -1.29 -7.22
C ALA A 15 -9.61 -1.57 -8.40
N LYS A 16 -10.60 -0.70 -8.63
CA LYS A 16 -11.62 -0.87 -9.66
C LYS A 16 -11.17 -0.41 -11.05
N LEU A 17 -10.01 0.25 -11.14
CA LEU A 17 -9.38 0.66 -12.39
C LEU A 17 -8.41 -0.42 -12.87
N ALA A 18 -8.61 -0.91 -14.10
CA ALA A 18 -7.66 -1.81 -14.76
C ALA A 18 -6.28 -1.15 -14.80
N GLY A 19 -5.24 -1.87 -14.34
CA GLY A 19 -3.85 -1.38 -14.36
C GLY A 19 -3.33 -0.80 -13.03
N ILE A 20 -4.15 -0.66 -11.98
CA ILE A 20 -3.67 -0.26 -10.66
C ILE A 20 -3.33 -1.49 -9.81
N THR A 21 -2.07 -1.61 -9.37
CA THR A 21 -1.58 -2.70 -8.50
C THR A 21 -1.62 -2.32 -7.03
N LYS A 22 -1.43 -3.29 -6.13
CA LYS A 22 -1.29 -3.04 -4.67
C LYS A 22 -0.17 -2.07 -4.39
N THR A 23 0.93 -2.22 -5.12
CA THR A 23 2.12 -1.40 -5.00
C THR A 23 1.75 0.06 -5.25
N HIS A 24 0.98 0.32 -6.32
CA HIS A 24 0.51 1.67 -6.63
C HIS A 24 -0.35 2.27 -5.52
N VAL A 25 -1.35 1.53 -5.05
CA VAL A 25 -2.23 1.98 -3.94
C VAL A 25 -1.43 2.26 -2.67
N SER A 26 -0.47 1.39 -2.33
CA SER A 26 0.33 1.52 -1.12
C SER A 26 1.25 2.75 -1.17
N LEU A 27 1.88 2.99 -2.31
CA LEU A 27 2.71 4.18 -2.54
C LEU A 27 1.86 5.46 -2.53
N ASN A 28 0.69 5.42 -3.17
CA ASN A 28 -0.23 6.57 -3.20
C ASN A 28 -0.74 6.92 -1.79
N TRP A 29 -1.09 5.91 -0.97
CA TRP A 29 -1.50 6.11 0.42
C TRP A 29 -0.40 6.76 1.28
N LEU A 30 0.86 6.36 1.10
CA LEU A 30 1.99 6.99 1.79
C LEU A 30 2.12 8.47 1.39
N VAL A 31 2.02 8.79 0.10
CA VAL A 31 2.04 10.19 -0.37
C VAL A 31 0.87 10.99 0.19
N ALA A 32 -0.32 10.39 0.31
CA ALA A 32 -1.52 11.03 0.82
C ALA A 32 -1.41 11.50 2.29
N GLN A 33 -0.40 11.05 3.05
CA GLN A 33 -0.18 11.55 4.41
C GLN A 33 0.35 12.99 4.44
N GLY A 34 0.84 13.51 3.31
CA GLY A 34 1.30 14.90 3.17
C GLY A 34 2.66 15.21 3.81
N ASN A 35 3.11 14.39 4.76
CA ASN A 35 4.40 14.52 5.44
C ASN A 35 5.36 13.33 5.19
N VAL A 36 5.03 12.47 4.23
CA VAL A 36 5.79 11.25 3.91
C VAL A 36 6.17 11.25 2.43
N VAL A 37 7.44 10.92 2.16
CA VAL A 37 7.94 10.64 0.80
C VAL A 37 8.34 9.15 0.74
N PRO A 38 7.62 8.30 -0.01
CA PRO A 38 7.99 6.91 -0.13
C PRO A 38 9.28 6.73 -0.94
N ILE A 39 10.20 5.91 -0.43
CA ILE A 39 11.44 5.52 -1.13
C ILE A 39 11.36 4.00 -1.39
N PRO A 40 10.71 3.58 -2.49
CA PRO A 40 10.57 2.16 -2.77
C PRO A 40 11.88 1.57 -3.26
N GLY A 41 12.30 0.46 -2.64
CA GLY A 41 13.45 -0.30 -3.12
C GLY A 41 13.09 -1.13 -4.36
N ALA A 42 13.78 -0.90 -5.47
CA ALA A 42 13.73 -1.74 -6.66
C ALA A 42 15.00 -2.62 -6.73
N LYS A 43 14.83 -3.90 -7.01
CA LYS A 43 15.93 -4.85 -7.27
C LYS A 43 16.10 -5.16 -8.77
N SER A 44 15.14 -4.72 -9.59
CA SER A 44 15.22 -4.84 -11.05
C SER A 44 14.63 -3.59 -11.72
N PRO A 45 15.02 -3.31 -12.99
CA PRO A 45 14.47 -2.19 -13.75
C PRO A 45 12.95 -2.25 -13.91
N GLU A 46 12.38 -3.45 -14.05
CA GLU A 46 10.94 -3.65 -14.23
C GLU A 46 10.15 -3.22 -12.98
N GLN A 47 10.70 -3.44 -11.79
CA GLN A 47 10.10 -2.95 -10.55
C GLN A 47 10.12 -1.43 -10.48
N ALA A 48 11.22 -0.80 -10.89
CA ALA A 48 11.31 0.65 -10.96
C ALA A 48 10.30 1.24 -11.96
N GLU A 49 10.09 0.54 -13.09
CA GLU A 49 9.10 0.93 -14.09
C GLU A 49 7.66 0.77 -13.56
N GLU A 50 7.36 -0.33 -12.85
CA GLU A 50 6.05 -0.57 -12.25
C GLU A 50 5.65 0.60 -11.35
N PHE A 51 6.55 1.12 -10.49
CA PHE A 51 6.23 2.16 -9.52
C PHE A 51 5.65 3.45 -10.13
N LYS A 52 5.89 3.70 -11.42
CA LYS A 52 5.30 4.84 -12.14
C LYS A 52 3.77 4.80 -12.13
N GLY A 53 3.15 3.63 -12.08
CA GLY A 53 1.69 3.49 -12.00
C GLY A 53 1.07 4.03 -10.70
N ALA A 54 1.88 4.38 -9.70
CA ALA A 54 1.45 5.08 -8.50
C ALA A 54 1.28 6.60 -8.69
N LEU A 55 1.83 7.15 -9.77
CA LEU A 55 1.89 8.58 -10.05
C LEU A 55 0.70 9.05 -10.89
N GLY A 56 0.45 10.37 -10.89
CA GLY A 56 -0.58 10.98 -11.75
C GLY A 56 -2.02 10.91 -11.22
N TRP A 57 -2.24 10.29 -10.07
CA TRP A 57 -3.54 10.22 -9.42
C TRP A 57 -3.40 10.28 -7.89
N ARG A 58 -4.53 10.42 -7.19
CA ARG A 58 -4.59 10.46 -5.73
C ARG A 58 -5.79 9.66 -5.24
N LEU A 59 -5.61 8.96 -4.14
CA LEU A 59 -6.71 8.46 -3.33
C LEU A 59 -7.57 9.62 -2.81
N THR A 60 -8.87 9.39 -2.67
CA THR A 60 -9.74 10.33 -1.95
C THR A 60 -9.54 10.23 -0.44
N ASP A 61 -9.97 11.25 0.30
CA ASP A 61 -9.90 11.24 1.76
C ASP A 61 -10.70 10.10 2.39
N GLU A 62 -11.82 9.71 1.77
CA GLU A 62 -12.62 8.55 2.16
C GLU A 62 -11.83 7.25 1.97
N GLU A 63 -11.17 7.07 0.82
CA GLU A 63 -10.36 5.88 0.53
C GLU A 63 -9.15 5.77 1.47
N VAL A 64 -8.51 6.90 1.79
CA VAL A 64 -7.42 6.98 2.77
C VAL A 64 -7.91 6.57 4.16
N THR A 65 -9.08 7.06 4.56
CA THR A 65 -9.72 6.77 5.84
C THR A 65 -10.12 5.30 5.94
N GLU A 66 -10.70 4.74 4.87
CA GLU A 66 -11.06 3.33 4.81
C GLU A 66 -9.83 2.42 4.94
N LEU A 67 -8.76 2.71 4.19
CA LEU A 67 -7.48 1.99 4.30
C LEU A 67 -6.94 2.00 5.72
N ARG A 68 -7.00 3.15 6.40
CA ARG A 68 -6.57 3.28 7.81
C ARG A 68 -7.46 2.47 8.77
N SER A 69 -8.77 2.47 8.56
CA SER A 69 -9.74 1.67 9.33
C SER A 69 -9.56 0.16 9.13
N LEU A 70 -9.18 -0.27 7.93
CA LEU A 70 -8.86 -1.67 7.66
C LEU A 70 -7.53 -2.08 8.29
N ALA A 71 -6.51 -1.23 8.20
CA ALA A 71 -5.21 -1.48 8.81
C ALA A 71 -5.29 -1.67 10.33
N SER A 72 -6.14 -0.92 11.04
CA SER A 72 -6.31 -1.05 12.49
C SER A 72 -6.90 -2.40 12.95
N LYS A 73 -7.52 -3.15 12.03
CA LYS A 73 -8.10 -4.48 12.30
C LYS A 73 -7.10 -5.62 12.09
N ILE A 74 -5.91 -5.33 11.56
CA ILE A 74 -4.87 -6.33 11.30
C ILE A 74 -4.05 -6.51 12.58
N LYS A 75 -3.84 -7.76 13.01
CA LYS A 75 -2.93 -8.06 14.13
C LYS A 75 -1.52 -7.59 13.79
N SER A 76 -0.89 -6.86 14.70
CA SER A 76 0.52 -6.53 14.60
C SER A 76 1.34 -7.81 14.52
N VAL A 77 2.34 -7.82 13.64
CA VAL A 77 3.38 -8.85 13.66
C VAL A 77 4.31 -8.48 14.80
N ILE A 78 4.32 -9.30 15.86
CA ILE A 78 5.22 -9.14 17.00
C ILE A 78 6.44 -10.05 16.78
N GLY A 79 7.65 -9.52 16.97
CA GLY A 79 8.90 -10.29 16.85
C GLY A 79 9.74 -9.96 15.63
N PHE A 80 9.72 -8.71 15.13
CA PHE A 80 10.70 -8.30 14.14
C PHE A 80 12.11 -8.40 14.78
N PRO A 81 13.10 -9.05 14.15
CA PRO A 81 14.40 -9.34 14.79
C PRO A 81 15.15 -8.12 15.34
N VAL A 82 14.76 -6.90 14.94
CA VAL A 82 15.36 -5.63 15.37
C VAL A 82 14.70 -5.02 16.61
N GLU A 83 13.61 -5.59 17.14
CA GLU A 83 12.87 -5.05 18.30
C GLU A 83 13.64 -5.22 19.63
N LYS A 84 14.76 -5.93 19.64
CA LYS A 84 15.62 -6.16 20.82
C LYS A 84 17.04 -5.62 20.66
N LEU A 85 17.30 -4.78 19.65
CA LEU A 85 18.58 -4.09 19.48
C LEU A 85 18.65 -2.81 20.31
#